data_AF-A0A955E8G8-F1
#
_entry.id   AF-A0A955E8G8-F1
#
_cell.length_a   1.000
_cell.length_b   1.000
_cell.length_c   1.000
_cell.angle_alpha   90.00
_cell.angle_beta   90.00
_cell.angle_gamma   90.00
#
_symmetry.space_group_name_H-M   'P 1'
#
loop_
_entity.id
_entity.type
_entity.pdbx_description
1 polymer ?
#
loop_
_entity_poly.entity_id
_entity_poly.type
_entity_poly.pdbx_seq_one_letter_code
_entity_poly.pdbx_strand_id
1 'polypeptide(L)'
;MSDETVTSVRERLRNPSGGMNTDVFLYVILGVDFAIAGAIALALQPGVALWIVPAVVGIPLAAFWLITVVMWKPWERRFPAMPQRSDAVVKLGQSVTLGRIGNMNNCIALAADANYLHMIPFSMMRIVGARVVSVPWDRFTEVGAAPKFGFMLTKCVIDGRIRFAAPEWAMGVGRTSETSPEDEFWNFLGSWFPEADLEGSSEDEVVSEYLKTCSPDDLNSVLSTCDQVLSMTPLPLERLSRESNRYFQSESECRQWLARIRELLRTPVHQG
;
A
#
# COMPACT_ATOMS: atom_id res chain seq x y z
N MET A 1 -21.68 3.25 -3.33
CA MET A 1 -20.42 3.96 -3.68
C MET A 1 -20.45 4.55 -5.10
N SER A 2 -20.47 5.88 -5.25
CA SER A 2 -20.52 6.58 -6.54
C SER A 2 -19.14 6.71 -7.22
N ASP A 3 -19.13 6.70 -8.56
CA ASP A 3 -17.93 6.82 -9.43
C ASP A 3 -17.07 8.09 -9.16
N GLU A 4 -17.64 9.11 -8.51
CA GLU A 4 -16.93 10.34 -8.17
C GLU A 4 -15.86 10.14 -7.07
N THR A 5 -16.09 9.26 -6.11
CA THR A 5 -15.15 9.04 -4.99
C THR A 5 -13.89 8.34 -5.47
N VAL A 6 -14.02 7.35 -6.36
CA VAL A 6 -12.89 6.61 -6.97
C VAL A 6 -12.04 7.52 -7.85
N THR A 7 -12.66 8.48 -8.53
CA THR A 7 -11.96 9.44 -9.39
C THR A 7 -11.12 10.43 -8.56
N SER A 8 -11.63 10.89 -7.42
CA SER A 8 -10.91 11.85 -6.55
C SER A 8 -9.66 11.26 -5.89
N VAL A 9 -9.68 9.96 -5.53
CA VAL A 9 -8.52 9.26 -4.96
C VAL A 9 -7.45 9.04 -6.01
N ARG A 10 -7.85 8.66 -7.24
CA ARG A 10 -6.93 8.56 -8.39
C ARG A 10 -6.28 9.89 -8.73
N GLU A 11 -7.01 11.01 -8.67
CA GLU A 11 -6.47 12.34 -8.90
C GLU A 11 -5.51 12.81 -7.81
N ARG A 12 -5.80 12.51 -6.53
CA ARG A 12 -4.88 12.84 -5.41
C ARG A 12 -3.59 12.03 -5.46
N LEU A 13 -3.63 10.77 -5.89
CA LEU A 13 -2.42 9.97 -6.15
C LEU A 13 -1.63 10.47 -7.35
N ARG A 14 -2.27 11.20 -8.28
CA ARG A 14 -1.62 11.79 -9.46
C ARG A 14 -0.91 13.11 -9.15
N ASN A 15 -1.26 13.78 -8.05
CA ASN A 15 -0.70 15.10 -7.73
C ASN A 15 -0.56 15.31 -6.20
N PRO A 16 0.44 14.69 -5.55
CA PRO A 16 0.71 14.93 -4.13
C PRO A 16 1.27 16.34 -3.94
N SER A 17 0.39 17.25 -3.56
CA SER A 17 0.66 18.65 -3.27
C SER A 17 1.68 18.77 -2.12
N GLY A 18 2.92 19.18 -2.46
CA GLY A 18 3.89 19.67 -1.47
C GLY A 18 5.33 19.19 -1.67
N GLY A 19 5.55 18.09 -2.40
CA GLY A 19 6.88 17.69 -2.85
C GLY A 19 7.19 18.32 -4.21
N MET A 20 8.42 18.77 -4.45
CA MET A 20 8.89 19.05 -5.81
C MET A 20 8.55 17.82 -6.66
N ASN A 21 7.65 18.00 -7.65
CA ASN A 21 7.17 16.91 -8.49
C ASN A 21 8.41 16.18 -9.03
N THR A 22 8.49 14.86 -8.82
CA THR A 22 9.66 14.07 -9.22
C THR A 22 9.94 14.20 -10.72
N ASP A 23 8.90 14.51 -11.50
CA ASP A 23 9.02 14.86 -12.91
C ASP A 23 9.73 16.21 -13.10
N VAL A 24 9.46 17.23 -12.28
CA VAL A 24 10.17 18.53 -12.31
C VAL A 24 11.64 18.37 -11.97
N PHE A 25 11.97 17.60 -10.92
CA PHE A 25 13.37 17.30 -10.59
C PHE A 25 14.09 16.62 -11.75
N LEU A 26 13.40 15.71 -12.43
CA LEU A 26 13.96 15.04 -13.60
C LEU A 26 14.15 16.00 -14.78
N TYR A 27 13.17 16.86 -15.07
CA TYR A 27 13.31 17.91 -16.08
C TYR A 27 14.44 18.88 -15.77
N VAL A 28 14.70 19.15 -14.48
CA VAL A 28 15.83 19.98 -14.08
C VAL A 28 17.16 19.26 -14.32
N ILE A 29 17.32 17.99 -13.89
CA ILE A 29 18.56 17.25 -14.12
C ILE A 29 18.79 17.04 -15.62
N LEU A 30 17.82 16.45 -16.33
CA LEU A 30 17.95 16.21 -17.76
C LEU A 30 18.09 17.53 -18.53
N GLY A 31 17.35 18.58 -18.13
CA GLY A 31 17.46 19.91 -18.73
C GLY A 31 18.85 20.52 -18.56
N VAL A 32 19.46 20.37 -17.39
CA VAL A 32 20.86 20.78 -17.14
C VAL A 32 21.82 19.95 -17.98
N ASP A 33 21.65 18.62 -18.03
CA ASP A 33 22.49 17.73 -18.84
C ASP A 33 22.38 18.06 -20.34
N PHE A 34 21.17 18.33 -20.85
CA PHE A 34 20.95 18.75 -22.24
C PHE A 34 21.50 20.15 -22.52
N ALA A 35 21.39 21.09 -21.58
CA ALA A 35 21.97 22.42 -21.73
C ALA A 35 23.51 22.35 -21.76
N ILE A 36 24.12 21.55 -20.88
CA ILE A 36 25.56 21.27 -20.87
C ILE A 36 25.96 20.61 -22.19
N ALA A 37 25.24 19.57 -22.62
CA ALA A 37 25.50 18.88 -23.87
C ALA A 37 25.40 19.82 -25.09
N GLY A 38 24.41 20.72 -25.11
CA GLY A 38 24.26 21.74 -26.15
C GLY A 38 25.39 22.77 -26.16
N ALA A 39 25.79 23.26 -24.98
CA ALA A 39 26.93 24.18 -24.85
C ALA A 39 28.24 23.52 -25.31
N ILE A 40 28.46 22.26 -24.94
CA ILE A 40 29.59 21.44 -25.40
C ILE A 40 29.54 21.25 -26.92
N ALA A 41 28.37 20.95 -27.49
CA ALA A 41 28.21 20.74 -28.92
C ALA A 41 28.49 22.01 -29.74
N LEU A 42 28.16 23.19 -29.20
CA LEU A 42 28.46 24.49 -29.83
C LEU A 42 29.94 24.88 -29.70
N ALA A 43 30.62 24.43 -28.65
CA ALA A 43 32.02 24.78 -28.37
C ALA A 43 33.03 23.82 -29.04
N LEU A 44 32.62 22.60 -29.41
CA LEU A 44 33.49 21.56 -29.94
C LEU A 44 33.33 21.36 -31.44
N GLN A 45 34.36 20.81 -32.08
CA GLN A 45 34.26 20.37 -33.47
C GLN A 45 33.10 19.36 -33.63
N PRO A 46 32.31 19.40 -34.72
CA PRO A 46 31.13 18.55 -34.89
C PRO A 46 31.37 17.05 -34.67
N GLY A 47 32.56 16.56 -35.04
CA GLY A 47 32.95 15.17 -34.82
C GLY A 47 33.08 14.78 -33.34
N VAL A 48 33.47 15.72 -32.46
CA VAL A 48 33.60 15.48 -31.02
C VAL A 48 32.24 15.57 -30.32
N ALA A 49 31.39 16.51 -30.75
CA ALA A 49 30.02 16.63 -30.25
C ALA A 49 29.19 15.35 -30.46
N LEU A 50 29.40 14.66 -31.59
CA LEU A 50 28.72 13.41 -31.93
C LEU A 50 28.96 12.29 -30.89
N TRP A 51 30.10 12.31 -30.19
CA TRP A 51 30.44 11.29 -29.18
C TRP A 51 30.08 11.71 -27.76
N ILE A 52 30.23 13.00 -27.43
CA ILE A 52 30.02 13.46 -26.05
C ILE A 52 28.53 13.52 -25.71
N VAL A 53 27.66 13.97 -26.62
CA VAL A 53 26.23 14.09 -26.33
C VAL A 53 25.61 12.72 -26.01
N PRO A 54 25.83 11.64 -26.81
CA PRO A 54 25.38 10.30 -26.44
C PRO A 54 26.03 9.76 -25.17
N ALA A 55 27.29 10.13 -24.86
CA ALA A 55 27.92 9.71 -23.62
C ALA A 55 27.27 10.36 -22.39
N VAL A 56 27.01 11.68 -22.43
CA VAL A 56 26.39 12.43 -21.33
C VAL A 56 24.98 11.93 -21.03
N VAL A 57 24.18 11.59 -22.05
CA VAL A 57 22.82 11.08 -21.86
C VAL A 57 22.78 9.56 -21.68
N GLY A 58 23.58 8.84 -22.46
CA GLY A 58 23.58 7.38 -22.51
C GLY A 58 24.21 6.73 -21.30
N ILE A 59 25.27 7.30 -20.70
CA ILE A 59 25.91 6.74 -19.51
C ILE A 59 24.94 6.72 -18.31
N PRO A 60 24.23 7.81 -17.96
CA PRO A 60 23.22 7.78 -16.90
C PRO A 60 22.10 6.76 -17.17
N LEU A 61 21.58 6.71 -18.40
CA LEU A 61 20.54 5.74 -18.75
C LEU A 61 21.04 4.29 -18.64
N ALA A 62 22.25 4.01 -19.12
CA ALA A 62 22.89 2.70 -18.98
C ALA A 62 23.13 2.33 -17.51
N ALA A 63 23.52 3.31 -16.68
CA ALA A 63 23.68 3.11 -15.24
C ALA A 63 22.33 2.78 -14.57
N PHE A 64 21.26 3.52 -14.87
CA PHE A 64 19.91 3.22 -14.35
C PHE A 64 19.37 1.88 -14.85
N TRP A 65 19.61 1.55 -16.12
CA TRP A 65 19.26 0.25 -16.68
C TRP A 65 20.01 -0.87 -15.94
N LEU A 66 21.31 -0.72 -15.71
CA LEU A 66 22.11 -1.69 -14.98
C LEU A 66 21.64 -1.86 -13.54
N ILE A 67 21.39 -0.75 -12.82
CA ILE A 67 20.80 -0.76 -11.48
C ILE A 67 19.46 -1.49 -11.50
N THR A 68 18.61 -1.23 -12.49
CA THR A 68 17.30 -1.88 -12.61
C THR A 68 17.44 -3.38 -12.85
N VAL A 69 18.31 -3.80 -13.76
CA VAL A 69 18.49 -5.22 -14.09
C VAL A 69 19.15 -5.99 -12.93
N VAL A 70 20.18 -5.42 -12.30
CA VAL A 70 20.96 -6.09 -11.26
C VAL A 70 20.29 -6.00 -9.89
N MET A 71 19.75 -4.84 -9.53
CA MET A 71 19.21 -4.60 -8.19
C MET A 71 17.70 -4.76 -8.12
N TRP A 72 16.95 -4.31 -9.14
CA TRP A 72 15.50 -4.22 -9.04
C TRP A 72 14.75 -5.43 -9.58
N LYS A 73 15.14 -5.94 -10.76
CA LYS A 73 14.48 -7.09 -11.40
C LYS A 73 14.46 -8.36 -10.53
N PRO A 74 15.49 -8.68 -9.72
CA PRO A 74 15.39 -9.79 -8.79
C PRO A 74 14.27 -9.63 -7.76
N TRP A 75 14.01 -8.39 -7.30
CA TRP A 75 12.90 -8.09 -6.41
C TRP A 75 11.56 -8.18 -7.12
N GLU A 76 11.44 -7.61 -8.32
CA GLU A 76 10.22 -7.69 -9.13
C GLU A 76 9.79 -9.14 -9.42
N ARG A 77 10.76 -10.03 -9.69
CA ARG A 77 10.48 -11.46 -9.89
C ARG A 77 10.03 -12.16 -8.62
N ARG A 78 10.55 -11.73 -7.46
CA ARG A 78 10.25 -12.36 -6.16
C ARG A 78 8.95 -11.85 -5.56
N PHE A 79 8.66 -10.58 -5.76
CA PHE A 79 7.59 -9.82 -5.13
C PHE A 79 6.87 -9.00 -6.23
N PRO A 80 6.02 -9.66 -7.03
CA PRO A 80 5.34 -9.01 -8.15
C PRO A 80 4.45 -7.87 -7.65
N ALA A 81 4.13 -6.94 -8.56
CA ALA A 81 3.22 -5.84 -8.27
C ALA A 81 1.82 -6.38 -7.93
N MET A 82 1.32 -6.00 -6.75
CA MET A 82 -0.05 -6.22 -6.32
C MET A 82 -0.85 -4.91 -6.39
N PRO A 83 -2.17 -4.95 -6.63
CA PRO A 83 -3.03 -3.78 -6.54
C PRO A 83 -2.90 -3.11 -5.17
N GLN A 84 -2.79 -1.79 -5.16
CA GLN A 84 -2.81 -1.00 -3.92
C GLN A 84 -4.25 -0.84 -3.46
N ARG A 85 -4.48 -1.02 -2.16
CA ARG A 85 -5.79 -0.72 -1.57
C ARG A 85 -6.03 0.80 -1.52
N SER A 86 -7.30 1.19 -1.45
CA SER A 86 -7.70 2.61 -1.38
C SER A 86 -7.31 3.30 -0.08
N ASP A 87 -7.07 2.52 0.98
CA ASP A 87 -6.63 2.97 2.31
C ASP A 87 -5.10 3.05 2.44
N ALA A 88 -4.34 2.78 1.38
CA ALA A 88 -2.89 2.79 1.42
C ALA A 88 -2.31 4.16 1.78
N VAL A 89 -1.40 4.20 2.74
CA VAL A 89 -0.64 5.41 3.09
C VAL A 89 0.53 5.56 2.14
N VAL A 90 0.51 6.60 1.29
CA VAL A 90 1.53 6.84 0.26
C VAL A 90 2.42 8.03 0.61
N LYS A 91 3.74 7.85 0.55
CA LYS A 91 4.72 8.95 0.62
C LYS A 91 5.76 8.84 -0.49
N LEU A 92 6.05 9.97 -1.13
CA LEU A 92 7.05 10.08 -2.19
C LEU A 92 8.46 10.31 -1.64
N GLY A 93 9.47 10.07 -2.47
CA GLY A 93 10.85 10.48 -2.19
C GLY A 93 11.44 9.83 -0.94
N GLN A 94 11.08 8.58 -0.67
CA GLN A 94 11.53 7.83 0.49
C GLN A 94 12.87 7.16 0.23
N SER A 95 13.61 6.97 1.32
CA SER A 95 14.87 6.25 1.33
C SER A 95 14.68 4.84 1.88
N VAL A 96 15.10 3.83 1.12
CA VAL A 96 15.11 2.42 1.58
C VAL A 96 16.47 1.78 1.33
N THR A 97 16.85 0.84 2.20
CA THR A 97 18.05 0.03 2.03
C THR A 97 17.65 -1.36 1.55
N LEU A 98 18.24 -1.83 0.44
CA LEU A 98 17.96 -3.13 -0.17
C LEU A 98 19.18 -4.04 -0.09
N GLY A 99 19.19 -4.93 0.91
CA GLY A 99 20.24 -5.92 1.13
C GLY A 99 21.60 -5.28 1.43
N ARG A 100 22.66 -5.88 0.87
CA ARG A 100 24.03 -5.34 0.90
C ARG A 100 24.33 -4.44 -0.30
N ILE A 101 23.41 -4.36 -1.27
CA ILE A 101 23.71 -3.92 -2.63
C ILE A 101 23.60 -2.39 -2.74
N GLY A 102 22.73 -1.74 -1.96
CA GLY A 102 22.74 -0.29 -1.91
C GLY A 102 21.58 0.35 -1.15
N ASN A 103 21.72 1.66 -0.99
CA ASN A 103 20.68 2.54 -0.50
C ASN A 103 20.01 3.23 -1.70
N MET A 104 18.69 3.16 -1.76
CA MET A 104 17.90 3.92 -2.71
C MET A 104 17.51 5.24 -2.03
N ASN A 105 18.39 6.24 -2.11
CA ASN A 105 18.19 7.51 -1.41
C ASN A 105 17.19 8.38 -2.17
N ASN A 106 15.99 8.55 -1.63
CA ASN A 106 14.91 9.38 -2.18
C ASN A 106 14.42 9.01 -3.60
N CYS A 107 14.74 7.81 -4.07
CA CYS A 107 14.40 7.35 -5.42
C CYS A 107 13.17 6.44 -5.46
N ILE A 108 12.47 6.25 -4.34
CA ILE A 108 11.35 5.31 -4.24
C ILE A 108 10.18 5.99 -3.54
N ALA A 109 8.99 5.83 -4.07
CA ALA A 109 7.76 6.10 -3.32
C ALA A 109 7.35 4.82 -2.59
N LEU A 110 6.90 4.96 -1.35
CA LEU A 110 6.36 3.86 -0.57
C LEU A 110 4.86 4.05 -0.45
N ALA A 111 4.12 2.98 -0.67
CA ALA A 111 2.72 2.86 -0.28
C ALA A 111 2.61 1.67 0.67
N ALA A 112 1.98 1.86 1.82
CA ALA A 112 1.79 0.80 2.81
C ALA A 112 0.29 0.64 3.05
N ASP A 113 -0.22 -0.58 2.89
CA ASP A 113 -1.60 -0.95 3.22
C ASP A 113 -1.62 -2.12 4.20
N ALA A 114 -2.79 -2.69 4.48
CA ALA A 114 -2.94 -3.80 5.42
C ALA A 114 -2.21 -5.08 5.00
N ASN A 115 -1.91 -5.26 3.71
CA ASN A 115 -1.39 -6.53 3.19
C ASN A 115 0.07 -6.42 2.74
N TYR A 116 0.45 -5.27 2.16
CA TYR A 116 1.73 -5.11 1.49
C TYR A 116 2.43 -3.78 1.82
N LEU A 117 3.75 -3.85 1.78
CA LEU A 117 4.59 -2.70 1.48
C LEU A 117 4.87 -2.63 -0.02
N HIS A 118 4.33 -1.63 -0.69
CA HIS A 118 4.59 -1.33 -2.08
C HIS A 118 5.77 -0.37 -2.22
N MET A 119 6.76 -0.78 -3.00
CA MET A 119 7.87 0.07 -3.43
C MET A 119 7.68 0.45 -4.89
N ILE A 120 7.44 1.74 -5.11
CA ILE A 120 7.16 2.31 -6.42
C ILE A 120 8.44 2.99 -6.91
N PRO A 121 9.10 2.46 -7.95
CA PRO A 121 10.30 3.10 -8.49
C PRO A 121 9.95 4.45 -9.09
N PHE A 122 10.82 5.43 -8.92
CA PHE A 122 10.66 6.75 -9.56
C PHE A 122 10.70 6.67 -11.10
N SER A 123 10.28 7.76 -11.75
CA SER A 123 10.03 7.83 -13.19
C SER A 123 11.19 7.31 -14.06
N MET A 124 12.46 7.61 -13.76
CA MET A 124 13.57 7.13 -14.60
C MET A 124 13.79 5.63 -14.53
N MET A 125 13.71 5.05 -13.33
CA MET A 125 13.77 3.60 -13.19
C MET A 125 12.63 2.93 -13.96
N ARG A 126 11.43 3.54 -13.96
CA ARG A 126 10.30 3.05 -14.75
C ARG A 126 10.53 3.14 -16.25
N ILE A 127 11.16 4.21 -16.73
CA ILE A 127 11.53 4.37 -18.16
C ILE A 127 12.43 3.21 -18.61
N VAL A 128 13.38 2.79 -17.78
CA VAL A 128 14.25 1.63 -18.06
C VAL A 128 13.63 0.28 -17.66
N GLY A 129 12.33 0.26 -17.36
CA GLY A 129 11.53 -0.96 -17.20
C GLY A 129 11.37 -1.50 -15.77
N ALA A 130 11.74 -0.75 -14.74
CA ALA A 130 11.44 -1.11 -13.36
C ALA A 130 9.93 -1.05 -13.09
N ARG A 131 9.38 -2.06 -12.43
CA ARG A 131 7.96 -2.10 -12.03
C ARG A 131 7.80 -1.97 -10.52
N VAL A 132 6.57 -1.73 -10.06
CA VAL A 132 6.23 -1.75 -8.63
C VAL A 132 6.58 -3.13 -8.05
N VAL A 133 7.06 -3.12 -6.81
CA VAL A 133 7.34 -4.32 -6.02
C VAL A 133 6.44 -4.31 -4.81
N SER A 134 5.68 -5.37 -4.55
CA SER A 134 4.79 -5.48 -3.38
C SER A 134 5.28 -6.59 -2.47
N VAL A 135 5.78 -6.24 -1.29
CA VAL A 135 6.27 -7.22 -0.31
C VAL A 135 5.21 -7.43 0.76
N PRO A 136 4.70 -8.66 0.94
CA PRO A 136 3.68 -8.90 1.97
C PRO A 136 4.30 -8.83 3.37
N TRP A 137 3.50 -8.37 4.34
CA TRP A 137 3.99 -8.10 5.69
C TRP A 137 4.53 -9.33 6.41
N ASP A 138 3.94 -10.51 6.15
CA ASP A 138 4.34 -11.81 6.68
C ASP A 138 5.80 -12.20 6.37
N ARG A 139 6.43 -11.58 5.37
CA ARG A 139 7.83 -11.87 5.00
C ARG A 139 8.84 -11.09 5.82
N PHE A 140 8.42 -10.05 6.52
CA PHE A 140 9.33 -9.21 7.31
C PHE A 140 9.52 -9.80 8.71
N THR A 141 10.77 -10.04 9.07
CA THR A 141 11.18 -10.34 10.45
C THR A 141 11.95 -9.15 11.00
N GLU A 142 11.49 -8.59 12.12
CA GLU A 142 12.07 -7.35 12.64
C GLU A 142 13.44 -7.58 13.30
N VAL A 143 14.38 -6.66 13.06
CA VAL A 143 15.75 -6.69 13.61
C VAL A 143 16.10 -5.40 14.36
N GLY A 144 15.09 -4.57 14.66
CA GLY A 144 15.20 -3.39 15.52
C GLY A 144 15.32 -2.05 14.78
N ALA A 145 15.40 -0.95 15.54
CA ALA A 145 15.48 0.40 15.00
C ALA A 145 16.94 0.85 14.80
N ALA A 146 17.18 1.74 13.83
CA ALA A 146 18.47 2.35 13.59
C ALA A 146 18.34 3.82 13.18
N PRO A 147 19.00 4.75 13.90
CA PRO A 147 19.04 6.14 13.49
C PRO A 147 19.89 6.32 12.23
N LYS A 148 19.42 7.15 11.28
CA LYS A 148 20.17 7.55 10.09
C LYS A 148 19.79 8.98 9.68
N PHE A 149 20.76 9.90 9.68
CA PHE A 149 20.59 11.30 9.29
C PHE A 149 19.40 12.02 9.95
N GLY A 150 19.19 11.82 11.25
CA GLY A 150 18.09 12.46 11.99
C GLY A 150 16.73 11.81 11.82
N PHE A 151 16.63 10.72 11.06
CA PHE A 151 15.42 9.91 10.92
C PHE A 151 15.61 8.52 11.54
N MET A 152 14.52 7.94 12.04
CA MET A 152 14.49 6.57 12.52
C MET A 152 14.09 5.63 11.38
N LEU A 153 14.97 4.67 11.07
CA LEU A 153 14.68 3.57 10.17
C LEU A 153 14.44 2.30 10.97
N THR A 154 13.45 1.53 10.57
CA THR A 154 13.24 0.18 11.09
C THR A 154 13.98 -0.80 10.20
N LYS A 155 14.88 -1.59 10.80
CA LYS A 155 15.59 -2.67 10.13
C LYS A 155 14.80 -3.95 10.27
N CYS A 156 14.63 -4.64 9.15
CA CYS A 156 14.00 -5.95 9.10
C CYS A 156 14.75 -6.85 8.13
N VAL A 157 14.40 -8.13 8.15
CA VAL A 157 14.94 -9.15 7.28
C VAL A 157 13.78 -9.80 6.55
N ILE A 158 13.84 -9.75 5.22
CA ILE A 158 12.83 -10.37 4.36
C ILE A 158 13.25 -11.80 4.07
N ASP A 159 12.36 -12.75 4.33
CA ASP A 159 12.56 -14.19 4.13
C ASP A 159 13.85 -14.72 4.78
N GLY A 160 14.20 -14.20 5.97
CA GLY A 160 15.39 -14.60 6.74
C GLY A 160 16.74 -14.27 6.09
N ARG A 161 16.77 -13.58 4.94
CA ARG A 161 18.01 -13.41 4.14
C ARG A 161 18.31 -11.97 3.74
N ILE A 162 17.29 -11.21 3.33
CA ILE A 162 17.49 -9.90 2.74
C ILE A 162 17.34 -8.83 3.81
N ARG A 163 18.41 -8.13 4.15
CA ARG A 163 18.33 -6.97 5.04
C ARG A 163 17.56 -5.86 4.34
N PHE A 164 16.55 -5.33 5.00
CA PHE A 164 15.75 -4.21 4.53
C PHE A 164 15.73 -3.13 5.60
N ALA A 165 15.72 -1.87 5.19
CA ALA A 165 15.46 -0.77 6.10
C ALA A 165 14.52 0.23 5.42
N ALA A 166 13.46 0.61 6.13
CA ALA A 166 12.48 1.58 5.70
C ALA A 166 12.12 2.56 6.83
N PRO A 167 11.51 3.70 6.50
CA PRO A 167 11.01 4.63 7.49
C PRO A 167 10.03 3.97 8.47
N GLU A 168 10.11 4.36 9.74
CA GLU A 168 9.27 3.81 10.81
C GLU A 168 7.77 3.88 10.47
N TRP A 169 7.30 4.99 9.88
CA TRP A 169 5.88 5.14 9.51
C TRP A 169 5.39 4.03 8.59
N ALA A 170 6.22 3.59 7.63
CA ALA A 170 5.82 2.57 6.66
C ALA A 170 5.77 1.21 7.34
N MET A 171 6.76 0.92 8.19
CA MET A 171 6.82 -0.33 8.94
C MET A 171 5.77 -0.41 10.05
N GLY A 172 5.33 0.73 10.58
CA GLY A 172 4.26 0.81 11.57
C GLY A 172 2.91 0.35 11.03
N VAL A 173 2.60 0.65 9.75
CA VAL A 173 1.35 0.21 9.10
C VAL A 173 1.27 -1.32 9.07
N GLY A 174 2.38 -1.99 8.72
CA GLY A 174 2.45 -3.45 8.73
C GLY A 174 2.42 -4.09 10.12
N ARG A 175 2.73 -3.34 11.19
CA ARG A 175 2.56 -3.82 12.56
C ARG A 175 1.13 -3.68 13.06
N THR A 176 0.43 -2.64 12.60
CA THR A 176 -1.00 -2.47 12.88
C THR A 176 -1.88 -3.38 12.02
N SER A 177 -1.30 -4.02 10.99
CA SER A 177 -2.02 -4.93 10.10
C SER A 177 -2.02 -6.39 10.55
N GLU A 178 -1.49 -6.71 11.73
CA GLU A 178 -2.17 -7.73 12.54
C GLU A 178 -3.46 -7.08 13.04
N THR A 179 -4.42 -6.88 12.13
CA THR A 179 -5.80 -6.68 12.55
C THR A 179 -6.11 -7.90 13.40
N SER A 180 -6.30 -7.67 14.69
CA SER A 180 -6.71 -8.77 15.54
C SER A 180 -7.98 -9.37 14.91
N PRO A 181 -8.27 -10.67 15.09
CA PRO A 181 -9.55 -11.22 14.66
C PRO A 181 -10.74 -10.38 15.16
N GLU A 182 -10.52 -9.68 16.29
CA GLU A 182 -11.44 -8.68 16.81
C GLU A 182 -11.61 -7.48 15.88
N ASP A 183 -10.53 -6.86 15.40
CA ASP A 183 -10.58 -5.70 14.50
C ASP A 183 -11.27 -6.00 13.16
N GLU A 184 -11.08 -7.21 12.60
CA GLU A 184 -11.78 -7.62 11.37
C GLU A 184 -13.31 -7.60 11.54
N PHE A 185 -13.80 -8.09 12.67
CA PHE A 185 -15.23 -8.06 12.98
C PHE A 185 -15.77 -6.63 13.12
N TRP A 186 -15.04 -5.76 13.81
CA TRP A 186 -15.47 -4.36 13.95
C TRP A 186 -15.38 -3.59 12.64
N ASN A 187 -14.36 -3.85 11.82
CA ASN A 187 -14.25 -3.29 10.47
C ASN A 187 -15.38 -3.76 9.57
N PHE A 188 -15.76 -5.04 9.66
CA PHE A 188 -16.94 -5.58 8.97
C PHE A 188 -18.20 -4.80 9.37
N LEU A 189 -18.46 -4.62 10.67
CA LEU A 189 -19.61 -3.83 11.11
C LEU A 189 -19.54 -2.38 10.63
N GLY A 190 -18.40 -1.73 10.85
CA GLY A 190 -18.10 -0.33 10.51
C GLY A 190 -18.15 0.02 9.03
N SER A 191 -17.85 -0.93 8.16
CA SER A 191 -17.75 -0.68 6.72
C SER A 191 -19.04 -1.01 5.98
N TRP A 192 -19.81 -1.99 6.46
CA TRP A 192 -20.89 -2.59 5.68
C TRP A 192 -22.29 -2.20 6.16
N PHE A 193 -22.48 -1.95 7.46
CA PHE A 193 -23.81 -1.64 8.01
C PHE A 193 -24.20 -0.16 8.04
N PRO A 194 -23.28 0.82 8.19
CA PRO A 194 -23.68 2.21 8.22
C PRO A 194 -24.38 2.72 6.96
N GLU A 195 -24.01 2.16 5.79
CA GLU A 195 -24.65 2.49 4.52
C GLU A 195 -25.99 1.78 4.32
N ALA A 196 -26.23 0.66 5.01
CA ALA A 196 -27.43 -0.16 4.83
C ALA A 196 -28.72 0.62 5.16
N ASP A 197 -28.70 1.35 6.29
CA ASP A 197 -29.84 2.18 6.70
C ASP A 197 -30.07 3.39 5.77
N LEU A 198 -29.01 3.90 5.14
CA LEU A 198 -29.10 5.04 4.21
C LEU A 198 -29.61 4.62 2.83
N GLU A 199 -29.18 3.46 2.34
CA GLU A 199 -29.53 2.93 1.03
C GLU A 199 -30.81 2.07 1.06
N GLY A 200 -31.31 1.74 2.26
CA GLY A 200 -32.46 0.85 2.43
C GLY A 200 -32.14 -0.62 2.14
N SER A 201 -30.86 -0.99 2.17
CA SER A 201 -30.37 -2.34 1.90
C SER A 201 -30.73 -3.27 3.05
N SER A 202 -31.20 -4.46 2.72
CA SER A 202 -31.46 -5.51 3.70
C SER A 202 -30.16 -6.12 4.24
N GLU A 203 -30.23 -6.71 5.44
CA GLU A 203 -29.09 -7.42 6.06
C GLU A 203 -28.55 -8.54 5.15
N ASP A 204 -29.44 -9.22 4.43
CA ASP A 204 -29.10 -10.28 3.49
C ASP A 204 -28.27 -9.74 2.30
N GLU A 205 -28.63 -8.57 1.76
CA GLU A 205 -27.90 -7.91 0.66
C GLU A 205 -26.52 -7.44 1.11
N VAL A 206 -26.42 -6.79 2.27
CA VAL A 206 -25.15 -6.33 2.83
C VAL A 206 -24.18 -7.48 3.05
N VAL A 207 -24.65 -8.56 3.69
CA VAL A 207 -23.83 -9.76 3.90
C VAL A 207 -23.45 -10.40 2.57
N SER A 208 -24.37 -10.45 1.58
CA SER A 208 -24.06 -10.99 0.26
C SER A 208 -22.98 -10.18 -0.47
N GLU A 209 -22.98 -8.85 -0.39
CA GLU A 209 -21.94 -8.01 -1.01
C GLU A 209 -20.58 -8.18 -0.31
N TYR A 210 -20.58 -8.25 1.03
CA TYR A 210 -19.36 -8.55 1.79
C TYR A 210 -18.75 -9.89 1.35
N LEU A 211 -19.56 -10.94 1.25
CA LEU A 211 -19.10 -12.28 0.86
C LEU A 211 -18.54 -12.35 -0.57
N LYS A 212 -18.89 -11.41 -1.47
CA LYS A 212 -18.29 -11.32 -2.82
C LYS A 212 -16.84 -10.84 -2.80
N THR A 213 -16.41 -10.14 -1.75
CA THR A 213 -15.09 -9.49 -1.66
C THR A 213 -14.21 -10.05 -0.54
N CYS A 214 -14.80 -10.75 0.42
CA CYS A 214 -14.15 -11.32 1.59
C CYS A 214 -13.29 -12.57 1.26
N SER A 215 -12.14 -12.72 1.92
CA SER A 215 -11.35 -13.94 1.87
C SER A 215 -11.88 -14.99 2.88
N PRO A 216 -11.62 -16.29 2.68
CA PRO A 216 -12.04 -17.31 3.65
C PRO A 216 -11.49 -17.09 5.06
N ASP A 217 -10.26 -16.56 5.18
CA ASP A 217 -9.62 -16.32 6.48
C ASP A 217 -10.25 -15.12 7.21
N ASP A 218 -10.59 -14.05 6.48
CA ASP A 218 -11.32 -12.90 7.03
C ASP A 218 -12.71 -13.33 7.51
N LEU A 219 -13.43 -14.13 6.70
CA LEU A 219 -14.75 -14.67 7.07
C LEU A 219 -14.67 -15.50 8.35
N ASN A 220 -13.68 -16.38 8.46
CA ASN A 220 -13.48 -17.19 9.66
C ASN A 220 -13.16 -16.33 10.89
N SER A 221 -12.39 -15.25 10.71
CA SER A 221 -12.05 -14.30 11.77
C SER A 221 -13.29 -13.54 12.25
N VAL A 222 -14.11 -13.03 11.32
CA VAL A 222 -15.38 -12.36 11.60
C VAL A 222 -16.36 -13.30 12.32
N LEU A 223 -16.50 -14.54 11.86
CA LEU A 223 -17.38 -15.54 12.49
C LEU A 223 -16.92 -15.91 13.90
N SER A 224 -15.62 -16.15 14.09
CA SER A 224 -15.04 -16.46 15.40
C SER A 224 -15.27 -15.34 16.39
N THR A 225 -14.99 -14.09 16.01
CA THR A 225 -15.21 -12.94 16.90
C THR A 225 -16.69 -12.70 17.13
N CYS A 226 -17.55 -12.88 16.13
CA CYS A 226 -19.01 -12.79 16.31
C CYS A 226 -19.50 -13.78 17.37
N ASP A 227 -19.02 -15.03 17.33
CA ASP A 227 -19.33 -16.05 18.34
C ASP A 227 -18.82 -15.65 19.73
N GLN A 228 -17.62 -15.08 19.82
CA GLN A 228 -17.08 -14.55 21.08
C GLN A 228 -17.94 -13.42 21.63
N VAL A 229 -18.28 -12.42 20.81
CA VAL A 229 -19.13 -11.28 21.22
C VAL A 229 -20.50 -11.77 21.66
N LEU A 230 -21.13 -12.70 20.93
CA LEU A 230 -22.40 -13.33 21.31
C LEU A 230 -22.32 -14.09 22.66
N SER A 231 -21.14 -14.56 23.07
CA SER A 231 -20.95 -15.22 24.36
C SER A 231 -20.71 -14.25 25.54
N MET A 232 -20.35 -13.00 25.28
CA MET A 232 -20.09 -11.99 26.32
C MET A 232 -21.37 -11.68 27.10
N THR A 233 -21.27 -11.46 28.41
CA THR A 233 -22.37 -10.96 29.26
C THR A 233 -21.79 -9.95 30.27
N PRO A 234 -22.12 -8.65 30.16
CA PRO A 234 -23.04 -8.03 29.20
C PRO A 234 -22.44 -7.93 27.78
N LEU A 235 -23.29 -7.69 26.77
CA LEU A 235 -22.80 -7.34 25.44
C LEU A 235 -22.12 -5.95 25.42
N PRO A 236 -21.12 -5.72 24.55
CA PRO A 236 -20.54 -4.40 24.32
C PRO A 236 -21.48 -3.51 23.47
N LEU A 237 -22.68 -3.21 23.97
CA LEU A 237 -23.75 -2.53 23.23
C LEU A 237 -23.35 -1.20 22.62
N GLU A 238 -22.59 -0.37 23.35
CA GLU A 238 -22.15 0.94 22.87
C GLU A 238 -21.28 0.82 21.62
N ARG A 239 -20.33 -0.13 21.62
CA ARG A 239 -19.46 -0.38 20.46
C ARG A 239 -20.25 -0.96 19.31
N LEU A 240 -21.10 -1.96 19.55
CA LEU A 240 -21.95 -2.55 18.51
C LEU A 240 -22.83 -1.50 17.83
N SER A 241 -23.48 -0.64 18.61
CA SER A 241 -24.30 0.47 18.11
C SER A 241 -23.48 1.45 17.28
N ARG A 242 -22.32 1.87 17.79
CA ARG A 242 -21.45 2.82 17.10
C ARG A 242 -20.89 2.28 15.79
N GLU A 243 -20.29 1.09 15.79
CA GLU A 243 -19.65 0.54 14.60
C GLU A 243 -20.69 0.16 13.53
N SER A 244 -21.84 -0.42 13.91
CA SER A 244 -22.89 -0.74 12.92
C SER A 244 -23.76 0.46 12.51
N ASN A 245 -23.59 1.61 13.17
CA ASN A 245 -24.49 2.77 13.09
C ASN A 245 -25.98 2.41 13.30
N ARG A 246 -26.25 1.44 14.18
CA ARG A 246 -27.60 0.93 14.44
C ARG A 246 -28.00 1.12 15.89
N TYR A 247 -29.20 1.64 16.10
CA TYR A 247 -29.77 1.77 17.44
C TYR A 247 -30.42 0.45 17.91
N PHE A 248 -30.11 0.03 19.14
CA PHE A 248 -30.73 -1.13 19.79
C PHE A 248 -31.47 -0.67 21.06
N GLN A 249 -32.73 -1.06 21.21
CA GLN A 249 -33.56 -0.76 22.39
C GLN A 249 -33.18 -1.64 23.59
N SER A 250 -32.63 -2.83 23.34
CA SER A 250 -32.28 -3.79 24.39
C SER A 250 -31.11 -4.69 23.99
N GLU A 251 -30.49 -5.31 25.00
CA GLU A 251 -29.44 -6.31 24.75
C GLU A 251 -29.99 -7.53 23.98
N SER A 252 -31.23 -7.93 24.25
CA SER A 252 -31.88 -9.05 23.56
C SER A 252 -32.04 -8.79 22.06
N GLU A 253 -32.44 -7.57 21.68
CA GLU A 253 -32.56 -7.17 20.28
C GLU A 253 -31.21 -7.22 19.57
N CYS A 254 -30.16 -6.67 20.19
CA CYS A 254 -28.81 -6.70 19.63
C CYS A 254 -28.29 -8.14 19.44
N ARG A 255 -28.57 -9.04 20.39
CA ARG A 255 -28.23 -10.48 20.27
C ARG A 255 -28.96 -11.15 19.11
N GLN A 256 -30.25 -10.89 18.95
CA GLN A 256 -31.05 -11.46 17.86
C GLN A 256 -30.53 -11.00 16.50
N TRP A 257 -30.20 -9.71 16.39
CA TRP A 257 -29.59 -9.14 15.19
C TRP A 257 -28.23 -9.77 14.88
N LEU A 258 -27.29 -9.80 15.83
CA LEU A 258 -25.97 -10.43 15.63
C LEU A 258 -26.09 -11.93 15.27
N ALA A 259 -27.01 -12.66 15.91
CA ALA A 259 -27.25 -14.06 15.60
C ALA A 259 -27.77 -14.26 14.17
N ARG A 260 -28.60 -13.34 13.67
CA ARG A 260 -29.06 -13.34 12.28
C ARG A 260 -27.91 -13.08 11.31
N ILE A 261 -27.08 -12.06 11.56
CA ILE A 261 -25.89 -11.78 10.72
C ILE A 261 -24.93 -12.98 10.68
N ARG A 262 -24.69 -13.63 11.82
CA ARG A 262 -23.87 -14.85 11.88
C ARG A 262 -24.43 -15.97 11.01
N GLU A 263 -25.75 -16.18 11.01
CA GLU A 263 -26.38 -17.22 10.20
C GLU A 263 -26.27 -16.92 8.70
N LEU A 264 -26.42 -15.65 8.31
CA LEU A 264 -26.23 -15.21 6.93
C LEU A 264 -24.80 -15.44 6.45
N LEU A 265 -23.80 -15.11 7.28
CA LEU A 265 -22.39 -15.34 6.98
C LEU A 265 -22.03 -16.84 6.81
N ARG A 266 -22.79 -17.74 7.44
CA ARG A 266 -22.61 -19.20 7.31
C ARG A 266 -23.38 -19.82 6.15
N THR A 267 -24.38 -19.12 5.64
CA THR A 267 -25.22 -19.64 4.55
C THR A 267 -24.41 -19.62 3.25
N PRO A 268 -24.21 -20.77 2.57
CA PRO A 268 -23.51 -20.78 1.31
C PRO A 268 -24.27 -19.91 0.31
N VAL A 269 -23.65 -18.83 -0.18
CA VAL A 269 -24.21 -18.07 -1.30
C VAL A 269 -24.30 -19.04 -2.47
N HIS A 270 -25.51 -19.45 -2.83
CA HIS A 270 -25.73 -20.18 -4.06
C HIS A 270 -25.29 -19.26 -5.19
N GLN A 271 -24.10 -19.53 -5.75
CA GLN A 271 -23.57 -18.81 -6.89
C GLN A 271 -24.55 -19.00 -8.05
N GLY A 272 -25.45 -18.03 -8.21
CA GLY A 272 -26.32 -17.87 -9.37
C GLY A 272 -25.60 -17.16 -10.50
#